data_AF-A0A3P8U704-F1
#
_entry.id   AF-A0A3P8U704-F1
#
_cell.length_a   1.000
_cell.length_b   1.000
_cell.length_c   1.000
_cell.angle_alpha   90.00
_cell.angle_beta   90.00
_cell.angle_gamma   90.00
#
_symmetry.space_group_name_H-M   'P 1'
#
loop_
_entity.id
_entity.type
_entity.pdbx_description
1 polymer ?
#
loop_
_entity_poly.entity_id
_entity_poly.type
_entity_poly.pdbx_seq_one_letter_code
_entity_poly.pdbx_strand_id
1 'polypeptide(L)'
;MRNGAWCVYGQWEISQFTLLSVVCGLHYYTGTQGLIFVVDCADRDRIDEARQELHRIINDREMRDAIILIFANKQDLADAMKPHEIQEKLGLTRIRDRNWYVQPSCATSGDGLYEGLTWLTSNYKS
;
A
#
# COMPACT_ATOMS: atom_id res chain seq x y z
N MET A 1 24.83 -13.63 13.50
CA MET A 1 23.60 -13.97 14.23
C MET A 1 22.44 -13.67 13.31
N ARG A 2 21.78 -14.75 12.88
CA ARG A 2 20.68 -14.75 11.91
C ARG A 2 19.40 -14.49 12.68
N ASN A 3 18.53 -13.61 12.18
CA ASN A 3 17.09 -13.68 12.45
C ASN A 3 16.40 -12.94 11.30
N GLY A 4 16.26 -13.66 10.19
CA GLY A 4 15.29 -13.33 9.15
C GLY A 4 13.93 -13.86 9.58
N ALA A 5 12.93 -12.99 9.57
CA ALA A 5 11.53 -13.38 9.58
C ALA A 5 10.95 -12.99 8.23
N TRP A 6 10.53 -14.00 7.47
CA TRP A 6 9.66 -13.88 6.30
C TRP A 6 8.35 -14.56 6.69
N CYS A 7 7.20 -13.99 6.33
CA CYS A 7 5.91 -14.66 6.46
C CYS A 7 5.09 -14.47 5.19
N VAL A 8 4.94 -15.57 4.45
CA VAL A 8 3.81 -15.86 3.56
C VAL A 8 3.19 -17.12 4.16
N TYR A 9 1.86 -17.15 4.30
CA TYR A 9 1.02 -18.18 4.96
C TYR A 9 0.94 -18.14 6.50
N GLY A 10 -0.19 -17.64 7.02
CA GLY A 10 -0.71 -17.97 8.36
C GLY A 10 -0.57 -16.87 9.43
N GLN A 11 -1.63 -16.05 9.57
CA GLN A 11 -2.32 -15.72 10.84
C GLN A 11 -1.50 -15.84 12.16
N TRP A 12 -1.26 -14.86 13.05
CA TRP A 12 -1.71 -13.47 13.26
C TRP A 12 -0.78 -12.77 14.27
N GLU A 13 -0.56 -11.46 14.12
CA GLU A 13 -0.63 -10.45 15.20
C GLU A 13 -0.69 -9.06 14.53
N ILE A 14 -1.89 -8.60 14.19
CA ILE A 14 -2.11 -7.22 13.71
C ILE A 14 -2.25 -6.33 14.93
N SER A 15 -1.14 -6.05 15.62
CA SER A 15 -1.09 -5.09 16.73
C SER A 15 -0.36 -3.81 16.32
N GLN A 16 -1.18 -2.79 16.05
CA GLN A 16 -0.98 -1.37 16.38
C GLN A 16 0.14 -0.52 15.75
N PHE A 17 0.94 -0.97 14.80
CA PHE A 17 1.78 -0.04 14.03
C PHE A 17 1.57 -0.17 12.53
N THR A 18 0.88 0.83 11.97
CA THR A 18 0.69 1.04 10.54
C THR A 18 2.00 1.51 9.93
N LEU A 19 2.90 0.57 9.65
CA LEU A 19 4.03 0.75 8.73
C LEU A 19 4.45 -0.64 8.25
N LEU A 20 3.55 -1.35 7.57
CA LEU A 20 3.99 -2.45 6.74
C LEU A 20 4.49 -1.84 5.44
N SER A 21 5.74 -1.38 5.48
CA SER A 21 6.57 -1.28 4.29
C SER A 21 6.72 -2.70 3.74
N VAL A 22 5.73 -3.19 2.99
CA VAL A 22 5.83 -4.43 2.21
C VAL A 22 6.57 -4.10 0.93
N VAL A 23 7.87 -3.86 1.07
CA VAL A 23 8.82 -4.39 0.10
C VAL A 23 9.32 -5.68 0.71
N CYS A 24 8.54 -6.75 0.58
CA CYS A 24 9.04 -8.10 0.74
C CYS A 24 8.58 -8.91 -0.48
N GLY A 25 9.39 -8.89 -1.55
CA GLY A 25 9.18 -9.83 -2.64
C GLY A 25 10.06 -9.70 -3.87
N LEU A 26 10.43 -8.49 -4.33
CA LEU A 26 11.27 -8.33 -5.52
C LEU A 26 12.26 -7.17 -5.31
N HIS A 27 13.40 -7.55 -4.75
CA HIS A 27 14.68 -6.83 -4.73
C HIS A 27 14.85 -5.58 -3.84
N TYR A 28 15.72 -5.79 -2.85
CA TYR A 28 16.67 -4.85 -2.27
C TYR A 28 17.14 -3.78 -3.28
N TYR A 29 17.05 -2.51 -2.88
CA TYR A 29 17.86 -1.37 -3.34
C TYR A 29 18.71 -1.63 -4.60
N THR A 30 18.06 -1.49 -5.77
CA THR A 30 18.52 -0.77 -6.96
C THR A 30 17.36 -0.81 -7.97
N GLY A 31 16.66 0.32 -8.13
CA GLY A 31 15.49 0.44 -9.02
C GLY A 31 14.18 -0.09 -8.44
N THR A 32 13.63 0.58 -7.41
CA THR A 32 12.27 0.28 -6.95
C THR A 32 11.27 0.74 -8.01
N GLN A 33 10.68 -0.22 -8.72
CA GLN A 33 9.77 0.05 -9.84
C GLN A 33 8.30 0.14 -9.41
N GLY A 34 7.98 -0.20 -8.16
CA GLY A 34 6.63 -0.08 -7.61
C GLY A 34 6.60 -0.02 -6.09
N LEU A 35 5.67 0.76 -5.55
CA LEU A 35 5.34 0.92 -4.13
C LEU A 35 3.98 0.29 -3.86
N ILE A 36 3.89 -0.61 -2.89
CA ILE A 36 2.62 -1.08 -2.34
C ILE A 36 2.42 -0.45 -0.97
N PHE A 37 1.35 0.33 -0.82
CA PHE A 37 1.01 1.04 0.41
C PHE A 37 -0.31 0.51 0.96
N VAL A 38 -0.31 -0.05 2.16
CA VAL A 38 -1.53 -0.64 2.75
C VAL A 38 -2.12 0.32 3.77
N VAL A 39 -3.40 0.63 3.62
CA VAL A 39 -4.17 1.50 4.52
C VAL A 39 -5.24 0.69 5.21
N ASP A 40 -5.29 0.80 6.53
CA ASP A 40 -6.40 0.31 7.33
C ASP A 40 -7.60 1.24 7.19
N CYS A 41 -8.66 0.80 6.53
CA CYS A 41 -9.79 1.67 6.19
C CYS A 41 -10.71 1.96 7.38
N ALA A 42 -10.66 1.17 8.44
CA ALA A 42 -11.43 1.42 9.65
C ALA A 42 -10.78 2.49 10.54
N ASP A 43 -9.48 2.72 10.41
CA ASP A 43 -8.74 3.65 11.25
C ASP A 43 -8.68 5.06 10.64
N ARG A 44 -9.73 5.83 10.94
CA ARG A 44 -9.90 7.19 10.42
C ARG A 44 -8.96 8.21 11.07
N ASP A 45 -8.47 7.95 12.27
CA ASP A 45 -7.61 8.88 13.01
C ASP A 45 -6.17 8.84 12.49
N ARG A 46 -5.69 7.66 12.09
CA ARG A 46 -4.31 7.49 11.57
C ARG A 46 -4.14 7.77 10.08
N ILE A 47 -5.22 8.12 9.36
CA ILE A 47 -5.14 8.38 7.92
C ILE A 47 -4.28 9.61 7.58
N ASP A 48 -4.24 10.62 8.45
CA ASP A 48 -3.42 11.82 8.26
C ASP A 48 -1.93 11.52 8.47
N GLU A 49 -1.59 10.59 9.36
CA GLU A 49 -0.23 10.07 9.53
C GLU A 49 0.18 9.24 8.31
N ALA A 50 -0.70 8.36 7.84
CA ALA A 50 -0.47 7.56 6.64
C ALA A 50 -0.25 8.44 5.41
N ARG A 51 -0.97 9.56 5.28
CA ARG A 51 -0.71 10.56 4.25
C ARG A 51 0.70 11.13 4.36
N GLN A 52 1.11 11.56 5.54
CA GLN A 52 2.44 12.17 5.73
C GLN A 52 3.55 11.19 5.35
N GLU A 53 3.43 9.93 5.77
CA GLU A 53 4.40 8.88 5.41
C GLU A 53 4.40 8.57 3.92
N LEU A 54 3.23 8.45 3.28
CA LEU A 54 3.16 8.25 1.83
C LEU A 54 3.87 9.38 1.09
N HIS A 55 3.57 10.64 1.44
CA HIS A 55 4.20 11.80 0.81
C HIS A 55 5.71 11.86 1.11
N ARG A 56 6.16 11.40 2.28
CA ARG A 56 7.60 11.28 2.59
C ARG A 56 8.29 10.27 1.68
N ILE A 57 7.68 9.10 1.47
CA ILE A 57 8.24 8.01 0.64
C ILE A 57 8.28 8.39 -0.84
N ILE A 58 7.18 8.91 -1.40
CA ILE A 58 7.10 9.21 -2.84
C ILE A 58 8.00 10.39 -3.26
N ASN A 59 8.33 11.27 -2.32
CA ASN A 59 9.25 12.39 -2.55
C ASN A 59 10.72 11.99 -2.43
N ASP A 60 11.02 10.75 -2.02
CA ASP A 60 12.38 10.21 -2.09
C ASP A 60 12.82 10.09 -3.56
N ARG A 61 14.10 10.40 -3.82
CA ARG A 61 14.69 10.36 -5.16
C ARG A 61 14.66 8.97 -5.75
N GLU A 62 14.80 7.95 -4.91
CA GLU A 62 14.77 6.54 -5.33
C GLU A 62 13.37 6.07 -5.76
N MET A 63 12.32 6.81 -5.37
CA MET A 63 10.91 6.44 -5.63
C MET A 63 10.29 7.24 -6.78
N ARG A 64 11.05 8.13 -7.43
CA ARG A 64 10.55 9.08 -8.44
C ARG A 64 9.76 8.42 -9.56
N ASP A 65 10.23 7.27 -10.03
CA ASP A 65 9.65 6.54 -11.17
C ASP A 65 8.81 5.33 -10.73
N ALA A 66 8.60 5.14 -9.43
CA ALA A 66 7.85 4.01 -8.90
C ALA A 66 6.33 4.18 -9.10
N ILE A 67 5.67 3.12 -9.56
CA ILE A 67 4.20 3.05 -9.64
C ILE A 67 3.64 2.81 -8.23
N ILE A 68 2.53 3.44 -7.87
CA ILE A 68 1.99 3.35 -6.51
C ILE A 68 0.69 2.55 -6.49
N LEU A 69 0.68 1.38 -5.87
CA LEU A 69 -0.52 0.64 -5.54
C LEU A 69 -0.89 0.90 -4.07
N ILE A 70 -2.10 1.38 -3.82
CA ILE A 70 -2.65 1.54 -2.49
C ILE A 70 -3.68 0.43 -2.25
N PHE A 71 -3.47 -0.40 -1.23
CA PHE A 71 -4.50 -1.30 -0.74
C PHE A 71 -5.34 -0.61 0.32
N ALA A 72 -6.61 -0.37 -0.02
CA ALA A 72 -7.63 0.04 0.93
C ALA A 72 -8.15 -1.22 1.64
N ASN A 73 -7.45 -1.64 2.69
CA ASN A 73 -7.69 -2.91 3.40
C ASN A 73 -8.79 -2.80 4.46
N LYS A 74 -9.38 -3.95 4.82
CA LYS A 74 -10.50 -4.10 5.78
C LYS A 74 -11.84 -3.53 5.30
N GLN A 75 -12.13 -3.68 4.00
CA GLN A 75 -13.41 -3.24 3.42
C GLN A 75 -14.63 -4.06 3.91
N ASP A 76 -14.40 -5.16 4.62
CA ASP A 76 -15.41 -5.96 5.31
C ASP A 76 -16.03 -5.24 6.52
N LEU A 77 -15.35 -4.24 7.08
CA LEU A 77 -15.84 -3.47 8.23
C LEU A 77 -16.84 -2.39 7.79
N ALA A 78 -17.88 -2.19 8.60
CA ALA A 78 -18.97 -1.26 8.28
C ALA A 78 -18.54 0.22 8.26
N ASP A 79 -17.51 0.57 9.04
CA ASP A 79 -16.93 1.91 9.17
C ASP A 79 -15.80 2.19 8.16
N ALA A 80 -15.46 1.19 7.34
CA ALA A 80 -14.36 1.27 6.39
C ALA A 80 -14.53 2.41 5.39
N MET A 81 -13.52 3.28 5.33
CA MET A 81 -13.39 4.31 4.31
C MET A 81 -13.41 3.69 2.91
N LYS A 82 -14.24 4.24 2.03
CA LYS A 82 -14.33 3.77 0.64
C LYS A 82 -13.11 4.26 -0.17
N PRO A 83 -12.77 3.62 -1.29
CA PRO A 83 -11.60 3.99 -2.09
C PRO A 83 -11.55 5.47 -2.50
N HIS A 84 -12.70 6.08 -2.82
CA HIS A 84 -12.79 7.50 -3.17
C HIS A 84 -12.40 8.40 -1.99
N GLU A 85 -12.83 8.06 -0.78
CA GLU A 85 -12.52 8.81 0.44
C GLU A 85 -11.01 8.72 0.74
N ILE A 86 -10.42 7.54 0.58
CA ILE A 86 -8.98 7.32 0.79
C ILE A 86 -8.15 8.10 -0.23
N GLN A 87 -8.59 8.13 -1.49
CA GLN A 87 -7.93 8.90 -2.53
C GLN A 87 -7.84 10.40 -2.16
N GLU A 88 -8.92 10.96 -1.63
CA GLU A 88 -8.96 12.35 -1.19
C GLU A 88 -8.11 12.57 0.06
N LYS A 89 -8.27 11.72 1.08
CA LYS A 89 -7.54 11.85 2.35
C LYS A 89 -6.04 11.70 2.19
N LEU A 90 -5.57 10.77 1.36
CA LEU A 90 -4.14 10.63 1.05
C LEU A 90 -3.63 11.70 0.07
N GLY A 91 -4.51 12.50 -0.52
CA GLY A 91 -4.14 13.56 -1.45
C GLY A 91 -3.54 13.04 -2.76
N LEU A 92 -3.97 11.86 -3.23
CA LEU A 92 -3.41 11.21 -4.42
C LEU A 92 -3.65 12.04 -5.70
N THR A 93 -4.72 12.84 -5.73
CA THR A 93 -5.04 13.72 -6.87
C THR A 93 -3.99 14.81 -7.13
N ARG A 94 -3.12 15.08 -6.16
CA ARG A 94 -1.98 16.00 -6.29
C ARG A 94 -0.78 15.35 -6.99
N ILE A 95 -0.72 14.02 -6.99
CA ILE A 95 0.32 13.22 -7.63
C ILE A 95 -0.09 13.03 -9.10
N ARG A 96 0.63 13.68 -10.01
CA ARG A 96 0.36 13.67 -11.46
C ARG A 96 1.54 13.20 -12.30
N ASP A 97 2.70 13.09 -11.67
CA ASP A 97 3.98 12.71 -12.27
C ASP A 97 4.16 11.19 -12.39
N ARG A 98 3.29 10.40 -11.76
CA ARG A 98 3.36 8.93 -11.77
C ARG A 98 1.98 8.28 -11.63
N ASN A 99 1.92 7.01 -12.03
CA ASN A 99 0.70 6.22 -11.96
C ASN A 99 0.43 5.74 -10.54
N TRP A 100 -0.81 5.86 -10.10
CA TRP A 100 -1.28 5.34 -8.83
C TRP A 100 -2.65 4.67 -8.98
N TYR A 101 -2.97 3.75 -8.08
CA TYR A 101 -4.28 3.11 -8.04
C TYR A 101 -4.64 2.68 -6.62
N VAL A 102 -5.92 2.85 -6.26
CA VAL A 102 -6.47 2.43 -4.98
C VAL A 102 -7.30 1.18 -5.20
N GLN A 103 -6.80 0.04 -4.72
CA GLN A 103 -7.49 -1.23 -4.79
C GLN A 103 -8.19 -1.50 -3.45
N PRO A 104 -9.53 -1.58 -3.39
CA PRO A 104 -10.21 -2.11 -2.22
C PRO A 104 -9.78 -3.55 -1.98
N SER A 105 -9.46 -3.89 -0.74
CA SER A 105 -9.05 -5.25 -0.39
C SER A 105 -9.51 -5.68 1.00
N CYS A 106 -9.50 -6.98 1.21
CA CYS A 106 -9.72 -7.60 2.50
C CYS A 106 -8.69 -8.71 2.69
N ALA A 107 -7.69 -8.46 3.53
CA ALA A 107 -6.60 -9.41 3.75
C ALA A 107 -7.06 -10.73 4.40
N THR A 108 -8.23 -10.76 5.04
CA THR A 108 -8.77 -11.96 5.71
C THR A 108 -9.48 -12.89 4.74
N SER A 109 -10.24 -12.35 3.77
CA SER A 109 -10.85 -13.14 2.70
C SER A 109 -9.92 -13.34 1.50
N GLY A 110 -8.93 -12.46 1.33
CA GLY A 110 -8.05 -12.40 0.17
C GLY A 110 -8.60 -11.55 -0.98
N ASP A 111 -9.79 -10.95 -0.82
CA ASP A 111 -10.45 -10.18 -1.87
C ASP A 111 -9.62 -8.95 -2.27
N GLY A 112 -9.55 -8.68 -3.58
CA GLY A 112 -8.89 -7.51 -4.13
C GLY A 112 -7.36 -7.59 -4.17
N LEU A 113 -6.73 -8.56 -3.50
CA LEU A 113 -5.27 -8.69 -3.49
C LEU A 113 -4.73 -9.07 -4.86
N TYR A 114 -5.35 -10.06 -5.52
CA TYR A 114 -4.91 -10.52 -6.83
C TYR A 114 -5.08 -9.43 -7.88
N GLU A 115 -6.23 -8.75 -7.88
CA GLU A 115 -6.57 -7.66 -8.80
C GLU A 115 -5.58 -6.50 -8.68
N GLY A 116 -5.19 -6.13 -7.44
CA GLY A 116 -4.18 -5.10 -7.21
C GLY A 116 -2.81 -5.48 -7.79
N LEU A 117 -2.40 -6.75 -7.60
CA LEU A 117 -1.13 -7.25 -8.16
C LEU A 117 -1.18 -7.37 -9.69
N THR A 118 -2.31 -7.77 -10.26
CA THR A 118 -2.53 -7.75 -11.71
C THR A 118 -2.38 -6.32 -12.25
N TRP A 119 -3.01 -5.34 -11.60
CA TRP A 119 -2.88 -3.93 -12.00
C TRP A 119 -1.43 -3.46 -11.96
N LEU A 120 -0.68 -3.80 -10.90
CA LEU A 120 0.72 -3.44 -10.77
C LEU A 120 1.55 -4.03 -11.92
N THR A 121 1.34 -5.31 -12.23
CA THR A 121 2.03 -6.02 -13.32
C THR A 121 1.68 -5.46 -14.70
N SER A 122 0.42 -5.05 -14.93
CA SER A 122 -0.01 -4.47 -16.21
C SER A 122 0.50 -3.04 -16.43
N ASN A 123 0.74 -2.28 -15.36
CA ASN A 123 1.20 -0.90 -15.45
C ASN A 123 2.71 -0.77 -15.36
N TYR A 124 3.40 -1.82 -14.93
CA TYR A 124 4.84 -1.93 -14.96
C TYR A 124 5.36 -1.78 -16.40
N LYS A 125 6.16 -0.75 -16.64
CA LYS A 125 6.86 -0.56 -17.92
C LYS A 125 8.22 -1.24 -17.83
N SER A 126 8.43 -2.24 -18.69
CA SER A 126 9.75 -2.86 -18.92
C SER A 126 10.71 -1.91 -19.62
#